data_AF-A0A5J6P9Q3-F1
#
_entry.id   AF-A0A5J6P9Q3-F1
#
_cell.length_a   1.000
_cell.length_b   1.000
_cell.length_c   1.000
_cell.angle_alpha   90.00
_cell.angle_beta   90.00
_cell.angle_gamma   90.00
#
_symmetry.space_group_name_H-M   'P 1'
#
loop_
_entity.id
_entity.type
_entity.pdbx_description
1 polymer ?
#
loop_
_entity_poly.entity_id
_entity_poly.type
_entity_poly.pdbx_seq_one_letter_code
_entity_poly.pdbx_strand_id
1 'polypeptide(L)'
;MLLMRKIITLLLIPLLWLAATSAWAEFVVSHRSPYAPGDTHHEYSTALLQLALEKTRADYGDYRLNPIPPRNYARALKALVDDSYPNLVIETSYEQSLARNGNLTFINFPVDLGVLGYRVCFINPKLKAAGLDVKTLKDLLPYTFAHGVGWADTIIFRHNGLKVREIDNYDAVFLMVIGGRVDFFCRGVNEVLGEAEQFSHLDNLMLDDQFMLVYPLPRFFYFNAKSTLAQARIEAGLKRAFSDGSLQSLWKSYYQASLDYAKLKGRRIVHLQNPLVRDLEVPPAMDFMELLDEKAPQIQPSPSSKAK
;
A
#
# COMPACT_ATOMS: atom_id res chain seq x y z
N MET A 1 43.20 -30.47 53.93
CA MET A 1 42.25 -29.35 53.75
C MET A 1 42.58 -28.37 52.61
N LEU A 2 43.84 -28.15 52.20
CA LEU A 2 44.15 -27.27 51.05
C LEU A 2 43.94 -27.89 49.66
N LEU A 3 44.02 -29.23 49.52
CA LEU A 3 43.95 -29.90 48.22
C LEU A 3 42.51 -30.01 47.66
N MET A 4 41.51 -30.20 48.53
CA MET A 4 40.09 -30.23 48.14
C MET A 4 39.55 -28.85 47.73
N ARG A 5 40.14 -27.77 48.24
CA ARG A 5 39.73 -26.40 47.89
C ARG A 5 40.13 -26.01 46.46
N LYS A 6 41.26 -26.53 45.95
CA LYS A 6 41.74 -26.30 44.57
C LYS A 6 40.96 -27.09 43.51
N ILE A 7 40.43 -28.27 43.84
CA ILE A 7 39.64 -29.09 42.90
C ILE A 7 38.25 -28.50 42.69
N ILE A 8 37.64 -27.91 43.72
CA ILE A 8 36.35 -27.21 43.59
C ILE A 8 36.49 -25.92 42.77
N THR A 9 37.63 -25.21 42.86
CA THR A 9 37.88 -24.04 41.99
C THR A 9 38.18 -24.44 40.55
N LEU A 10 38.76 -25.62 40.30
CA LEU A 10 39.07 -26.10 38.95
C LEU A 10 37.83 -26.64 38.20
N LEU A 11 36.77 -27.03 38.91
CA LEU A 11 35.50 -27.52 38.34
C LEU A 11 34.45 -26.41 38.14
N LEU A 12 34.68 -25.20 38.65
CA LEU A 12 33.77 -24.05 38.47
C LEU A 12 34.05 -23.24 37.19
N ILE A 13 35.25 -23.37 36.60
CA ILE A 13 35.64 -22.64 35.39
C ILE A 13 35.03 -23.23 34.09
N PRO A 14 34.86 -24.55 33.91
CA PRO A 14 34.18 -25.07 32.71
C PRO A 14 32.66 -24.90 32.76
N LEU A 15 32.06 -24.75 33.94
CA LEU A 15 30.61 -24.60 34.09
C LEU A 15 30.10 -23.19 33.75
N LEU A 16 30.97 -22.18 33.84
CA LEU A 16 30.68 -20.80 33.43
C LEU A 16 30.82 -20.57 31.92
N TRP A 17 31.41 -21.50 31.17
CA TRP A 17 31.50 -21.44 29.71
C TRP A 17 30.34 -22.14 28.99
N LEU A 18 29.63 -23.06 29.65
CA LEU A 18 28.46 -23.73 29.04
C LEU A 18 27.15 -22.93 29.14
N ALA A 19 27.13 -21.81 29.87
CA ALA A 19 25.94 -20.96 30.04
C ALA A 19 26.00 -19.65 29.23
N ALA A 20 26.96 -19.50 28.31
CA ALA A 20 26.89 -18.47 27.28
C ALA A 20 25.95 -18.94 26.15
N THR A 21 24.69 -19.26 26.49
CA THR A 21 23.64 -19.20 25.48
C THR A 21 23.60 -17.74 25.05
N SER A 22 24.13 -17.46 23.86
CA SER A 22 24.00 -16.16 23.23
C SER A 22 22.51 -15.86 23.19
N ALA A 23 22.07 -14.94 24.06
CA ALA A 23 20.76 -14.33 23.97
C ALA A 23 20.82 -13.46 22.71
N TRP A 24 20.62 -14.08 21.55
CA TRP A 24 20.36 -13.36 20.33
C TRP A 24 19.06 -12.61 20.58
N ALA A 25 19.17 -11.29 20.75
CA ALA A 25 17.99 -10.44 20.83
C ALA A 25 17.17 -10.71 19.57
N GLU A 26 15.97 -11.28 19.75
CA GLU A 26 15.08 -11.63 18.66
C GLU A 26 14.85 -10.39 17.78
N PHE A 27 15.07 -10.52 16.47
CA PHE A 27 14.90 -9.40 15.55
C PHE A 27 13.40 -9.14 15.31
N VAL A 28 12.86 -8.14 16.01
CA VAL A 28 11.44 -7.79 15.94
C VAL A 28 11.18 -6.76 14.85
N VAL A 29 10.19 -7.03 14.00
CA VAL A 29 9.66 -6.08 13.02
C VAL A 29 8.19 -5.84 13.33
N SER A 30 7.85 -4.59 13.61
CA SER A 30 6.48 -4.22 13.96
C SER A 30 5.68 -3.80 12.72
N HIS A 31 4.39 -4.12 12.67
CA HIS A 31 3.50 -3.71 11.58
C HIS A 31 2.13 -3.27 12.10
N ARG A 32 1.36 -2.59 11.25
CA ARG A 32 -0.01 -2.18 11.60
C ARG A 32 -0.92 -3.40 11.68
N SER A 33 -1.74 -3.45 12.73
CA SER A 33 -2.87 -4.37 12.82
C SER A 33 -4.09 -3.85 12.05
N PRO A 34 -5.00 -4.73 11.63
CA PRO A 34 -6.37 -4.36 11.27
C PRO A 34 -6.99 -3.41 12.31
N TYR A 35 -7.73 -2.40 11.85
CA TYR A 35 -8.39 -1.45 12.76
C TYR A 35 -9.60 -2.07 13.46
N ALA A 36 -10.31 -2.96 12.78
CA ALA A 36 -11.49 -3.67 13.27
C ALA A 36 -11.53 -5.12 12.77
N PRO A 37 -12.31 -6.02 13.40
CA PRO A 37 -12.57 -7.35 12.84
C PRO A 37 -13.13 -7.26 11.42
N GLY A 38 -12.54 -8.01 10.47
CA GLY A 38 -12.92 -7.96 9.06
C GLY A 38 -12.24 -6.86 8.23
N ASP A 39 -11.39 -6.02 8.84
CA ASP A 39 -10.56 -5.07 8.10
C ASP A 39 -9.38 -5.78 7.41
N THR A 40 -9.48 -5.91 6.09
CA THR A 40 -8.51 -6.61 5.25
C THR A 40 -7.43 -5.69 4.64
N HIS A 41 -7.49 -4.37 4.90
CA HIS A 41 -6.65 -3.37 4.20
C HIS A 41 -5.13 -3.56 4.41
N HIS A 42 -4.74 -4.30 5.45
CA HIS A 42 -3.33 -4.54 5.81
C HIS A 42 -2.87 -5.99 5.59
N GLU A 43 -3.72 -6.86 5.07
CA GLU A 43 -3.39 -8.29 4.94
C GLU A 43 -2.30 -8.52 3.90
N TYR A 44 -2.45 -7.96 2.70
CA TYR A 44 -1.42 -8.08 1.65
C TYR A 44 -0.08 -7.49 2.11
N SER A 45 -0.07 -6.29 2.68
CA SER A 45 1.18 -5.65 3.10
C SER A 45 1.86 -6.37 4.26
N THR A 46 1.10 -6.98 5.18
CA THR A 46 1.64 -7.85 6.22
C THR A 46 2.22 -9.14 5.64
N ALA A 47 1.51 -9.79 4.71
CA ALA A 47 1.98 -11.00 4.05
C ALA A 47 3.24 -10.75 3.20
N LEU A 48 3.30 -9.61 2.50
CA LEU A 48 4.47 -9.20 1.72
C LEU A 48 5.67 -8.89 2.63
N LEU A 49 5.44 -8.21 3.75
CA LEU A 49 6.48 -7.97 4.75
C LEU A 49 7.02 -9.29 5.31
N GLN A 50 6.15 -10.25 5.61
CA GLN A 50 6.54 -11.59 6.03
C GLN A 50 7.38 -12.30 4.97
N LEU A 51 6.92 -12.28 3.71
CA LEU A 51 7.64 -12.88 2.59
C LEU A 51 9.05 -12.29 2.45
N ALA A 52 9.20 -10.97 2.52
CA ALA A 52 10.50 -10.30 2.44
C ALA A 52 11.45 -10.72 3.58
N LEU A 53 10.95 -10.82 4.81
CA LEU A 53 11.74 -11.28 5.96
C LEU A 53 12.14 -12.75 5.86
N GLU A 54 11.26 -13.58 5.29
CA GLU A 54 11.53 -15.00 5.05
C GLU A 54 12.63 -15.20 3.99
N LYS A 55 12.57 -14.45 2.88
CA LYS A 55 13.58 -14.47 1.80
C LYS A 55 14.99 -14.10 2.25
N THR A 56 15.12 -13.57 3.46
CA THR A 56 16.37 -13.12 4.05
C THR A 56 16.71 -13.84 5.34
N ARG A 57 15.92 -14.84 5.77
CA ARG A 57 16.18 -15.61 7.00
C ARG A 57 17.57 -16.26 7.00
N ALA A 58 18.01 -16.78 5.85
CA ALA A 58 19.33 -17.42 5.73
C ALA A 58 20.52 -16.47 6.00
N ASP A 59 20.41 -15.18 5.66
CA ASP A 59 21.52 -14.23 5.80
C ASP A 59 21.43 -13.38 7.07
N TYR A 60 20.21 -13.16 7.57
CA TYR A 60 19.93 -12.25 8.69
C TYR A 60 19.43 -12.95 9.96
N GLY A 61 19.22 -14.28 9.90
CA GLY A 61 18.68 -15.07 10.99
C GLY A 61 17.18 -14.94 11.18
N ASP A 62 16.67 -15.52 12.25
CA ASP A 62 15.24 -15.51 12.57
C ASP A 62 14.71 -14.10 12.88
N TYR A 63 13.39 -13.97 12.84
CA TYR A 63 12.67 -12.73 13.09
C TYR A 63 11.32 -13.00 13.74
N ARG A 64 10.75 -11.96 14.36
CA ARG A 64 9.37 -11.96 14.83
C ARG A 64 8.60 -10.79 14.26
N LEU A 65 7.45 -11.09 13.65
CA LEU A 65 6.47 -10.06 13.30
C LEU A 65 5.62 -9.71 14.51
N ASN A 66 5.48 -8.41 14.76
CA ASN A 66 4.77 -7.91 15.92
C ASN A 66 3.65 -6.92 15.51
N PRO A 67 2.38 -7.32 15.57
CA PRO A 67 1.27 -6.39 15.34
C PRO A 67 1.23 -5.33 16.44
N ILE A 68 1.18 -4.04 16.07
CA ILE A 68 0.96 -2.96 17.05
C ILE A 68 -0.53 -2.79 17.34
N PRO A 69 -0.92 -2.28 18.52
CA PRO A 69 -2.33 -2.05 18.85
C PRO A 69 -3.08 -1.23 17.77
N PRO A 70 -4.34 -1.58 17.44
CA PRO A 70 -5.14 -0.87 16.45
C PRO A 70 -5.18 0.63 16.69
N ARG A 71 -4.93 1.41 15.64
CA ARG A 71 -4.89 2.87 15.71
C ARG A 71 -5.07 3.50 14.33
N ASN A 72 -5.60 4.72 14.33
CA ASN A 72 -5.76 5.49 13.10
C ASN A 72 -4.39 5.83 12.47
N TYR A 73 -4.44 6.19 11.19
CA TYR A 73 -3.24 6.46 10.38
C TYR A 73 -2.33 7.53 11.01
N ALA A 74 -2.89 8.66 11.45
CA ALA A 74 -2.11 9.75 12.06
C ALA A 74 -1.35 9.30 13.32
N ARG A 75 -1.98 8.50 14.18
CA ARG A 75 -1.33 7.93 15.38
C ARG A 75 -0.26 6.90 15.02
N ALA A 76 -0.48 6.09 13.97
CA ALA A 76 0.51 5.15 13.47
C ALA A 76 1.75 5.89 12.95
N LEU A 77 1.57 6.88 12.07
CA LEU A 77 2.65 7.73 11.57
C LEU A 77 3.43 8.41 12.70
N LYS A 78 2.74 8.91 13.73
CA LYS A 78 3.43 9.50 14.89
C LYS A 78 4.34 8.48 15.58
N ALA A 79 3.90 7.24 15.80
CA ALA A 79 4.79 6.23 16.40
C ALA A 79 5.94 5.80 15.49
N LEU A 80 5.76 5.87 14.17
CA LEU A 80 6.85 5.63 13.23
C LEU A 80 7.94 6.71 13.38
N VAL A 81 7.52 7.98 13.43
CA VAL A 81 8.42 9.13 13.64
C VAL A 81 9.10 9.07 15.01
N ASP A 82 8.34 8.75 16.05
CA ASP A 82 8.82 8.67 17.43
C ASP A 82 9.60 7.39 17.74
N ASP A 83 9.73 6.46 16.77
CA ASP A 83 10.39 5.16 16.93
C ASP A 83 9.82 4.34 18.11
N SER A 84 8.50 4.39 18.31
CA SER A 84 7.84 3.85 19.52
C SER A 84 7.77 2.32 19.56
N TYR A 85 8.01 1.65 18.42
CA TYR A 85 7.97 0.20 18.30
C TYR A 85 9.17 -0.27 17.48
N PRO A 86 9.79 -1.41 17.82
CA PRO A 86 10.96 -1.92 17.10
C PRO A 86 10.67 -2.09 15.62
N ASN A 87 11.47 -1.43 14.79
CA ASN A 87 11.44 -1.53 13.33
C ASN A 87 10.02 -1.45 12.76
N LEU A 88 9.23 -0.47 13.21
CA LEU A 88 7.87 -0.30 12.74
C LEU A 88 7.86 -0.02 11.23
N VAL A 89 7.03 -0.78 10.53
CA VAL A 89 6.77 -0.61 9.10
C VAL A 89 5.36 -0.09 8.89
N ILE A 90 5.24 1.01 8.15
CA ILE A 90 3.96 1.52 7.69
C ILE A 90 3.99 1.57 6.18
N GLU A 91 3.02 0.89 5.57
CA GLU A 91 2.70 1.07 4.16
C GLU A 91 1.82 2.31 3.98
N THR A 92 2.21 3.19 3.07
CA THR A 92 1.37 4.30 2.61
C THR A 92 1.80 4.81 1.24
N SER A 93 0.94 5.58 0.59
CA SER A 93 1.23 6.28 -0.67
C SER A 93 2.43 7.21 -0.52
N TYR A 94 3.16 7.42 -1.60
CA TYR A 94 4.22 8.42 -1.60
C TYR A 94 3.67 9.79 -1.23
N GLU A 95 4.24 10.37 -0.18
CA GLU A 95 3.98 11.73 0.24
C GLU A 95 5.33 12.47 0.36
N GLN A 96 5.47 13.57 -0.36
CA GLN A 96 6.67 14.41 -0.34
C GLN A 96 7.01 14.90 1.08
N SER A 97 5.99 15.12 1.93
CA SER A 97 6.14 15.48 3.34
C SER A 97 6.81 14.36 4.16
N LEU A 98 6.44 13.10 3.91
CA LEU A 98 7.05 11.94 4.58
C LEU A 98 8.45 11.68 4.03
N ALA A 99 8.63 11.74 2.71
CA ALA A 99 9.92 11.50 2.06
C ALA A 99 11.00 12.54 2.46
N ARG A 100 10.58 13.77 2.76
CA ARG A 100 11.49 14.86 3.21
C ARG A 100 11.61 14.97 4.73
N ASN A 101 10.91 14.12 5.48
CA ASN A 101 11.05 14.08 6.93
C ASN A 101 12.35 13.36 7.30
N GLY A 102 13.32 14.08 7.87
CA GLY A 102 14.63 13.51 8.23
C GLY A 102 14.60 12.36 9.25
N ASN A 103 13.47 12.13 9.93
CA ASN A 103 13.29 11.01 10.84
C ASN A 103 12.73 9.76 10.15
N LEU A 104 12.31 9.87 8.89
CA LEU A 104 11.71 8.79 8.13
C LEU A 104 12.57 8.43 6.92
N THR A 105 12.44 7.18 6.51
CA THR A 105 12.96 6.68 5.25
C THR A 105 11.94 5.71 4.67
N PHE A 106 12.08 5.37 3.39
CA PHE A 106 11.25 4.37 2.74
C PHE A 106 12.09 3.53 1.79
N ILE A 107 11.62 2.33 1.50
CA ILE A 107 12.19 1.51 0.44
C ILE A 107 11.55 1.97 -0.87
N ASN A 108 12.34 2.45 -1.83
CA ASN A 108 11.87 2.85 -3.16
C ASN A 108 11.54 1.62 -4.03
N PHE A 109 10.55 0.84 -3.58
CA PHE A 109 9.99 -0.34 -4.20
C PHE A 109 8.47 -0.27 -4.05
N PRO A 110 7.70 0.09 -5.11
CA PRO A 110 6.24 0.13 -5.05
C PRO A 110 5.66 -1.24 -4.69
N VAL A 111 5.18 -1.37 -3.45
CA VAL A 111 4.81 -2.68 -2.88
C VAL A 111 3.55 -3.28 -3.53
N ASP A 112 2.73 -2.46 -4.17
CA ASP A 112 1.51 -2.87 -4.87
C ASP A 112 1.68 -3.08 -6.37
N LEU A 113 2.88 -2.85 -6.92
CA LEU A 113 3.13 -2.93 -8.36
C LEU A 113 2.17 -2.05 -9.19
N GLY A 114 1.84 -0.86 -8.68
CA GLY A 114 1.08 0.17 -9.41
C GLY A 114 -0.43 0.01 -9.45
N VAL A 115 -0.99 -1.11 -8.98
CA VAL A 115 -2.43 -1.43 -9.13
C VAL A 115 -3.38 -0.43 -8.52
N LEU A 116 -2.98 0.21 -7.42
CA LEU A 116 -3.78 1.23 -6.77
C LEU A 116 -4.04 2.46 -7.67
N GLY A 117 -3.12 2.75 -8.61
CA GLY A 117 -3.22 3.87 -9.56
C GLY A 117 -4.23 3.65 -10.69
N TYR A 118 -4.78 2.44 -10.81
CA TYR A 118 -5.82 2.09 -11.76
C TYR A 118 -7.14 2.13 -11.03
N ARG A 119 -8.00 3.08 -11.43
CA ARG A 119 -9.25 3.36 -10.73
C ARG A 119 -10.45 3.05 -11.59
N VAL A 120 -11.39 2.32 -10.99
CA VAL A 120 -12.75 2.14 -11.49
C VAL A 120 -13.71 2.77 -10.49
N CYS A 121 -14.89 3.17 -10.93
CA CYS A 121 -15.77 4.00 -10.11
C CYS A 121 -17.12 3.35 -9.89
N PHE A 122 -17.62 3.36 -8.66
CA PHE A 122 -19.05 3.27 -8.43
C PHE A 122 -19.72 4.50 -9.03
N ILE A 123 -20.85 4.30 -9.71
CA ILE A 123 -21.51 5.34 -10.50
C ILE A 123 -22.93 5.57 -10.02
N ASN A 124 -23.36 6.83 -10.05
CA ASN A 124 -24.76 7.21 -9.86
C ASN A 124 -25.66 6.45 -10.86
N PRO A 125 -26.65 5.66 -10.39
CA PRO A 125 -27.51 4.85 -11.26
C PRO A 125 -28.22 5.63 -12.36
N LYS A 126 -28.56 6.91 -12.10
CA LYS A 126 -29.22 7.78 -13.09
C LYS A 126 -28.31 8.12 -14.27
N LEU A 127 -27.02 8.31 -14.02
CA LEU A 127 -26.04 8.58 -15.09
C LEU A 127 -25.81 7.33 -15.94
N LYS A 128 -25.74 6.17 -15.29
CA LYS A 128 -25.65 4.89 -16.00
C LYS A 128 -26.87 4.67 -16.89
N ALA A 129 -28.08 4.87 -16.36
CA ALA A 129 -29.33 4.73 -17.10
C ALA A 129 -29.47 5.74 -18.24
N ALA A 130 -28.92 6.95 -18.07
CA ALA A 130 -28.89 7.97 -19.12
C ALA A 130 -27.89 7.67 -20.25
N GLY A 131 -27.13 6.57 -20.17
CA GLY A 131 -26.17 6.18 -21.20
C GLY A 131 -25.00 7.15 -21.29
N LEU A 132 -24.46 7.57 -20.13
CA LEU A 132 -23.20 8.30 -20.08
C LEU A 132 -22.16 7.63 -21.00
N ASP A 133 -21.31 8.40 -21.67
CA ASP A 133 -20.25 7.90 -22.54
C ASP A 133 -19.00 8.77 -22.34
N VAL A 134 -18.02 8.24 -21.61
CA VAL A 134 -16.79 8.95 -21.25
C VAL A 134 -15.68 8.56 -22.21
N LYS A 135 -15.15 9.53 -22.96
CA LYS A 135 -14.05 9.30 -23.91
C LYS A 135 -12.77 9.97 -23.47
N THR A 136 -12.88 11.09 -22.77
CA THR A 136 -11.78 11.97 -22.40
C THR A 136 -11.98 12.54 -21.01
N LEU A 137 -10.91 13.11 -20.45
CA LEU A 137 -10.98 13.85 -19.18
C LEU A 137 -12.01 15.00 -19.22
N LYS A 138 -12.21 15.64 -20.37
CA LYS A 138 -13.15 16.76 -20.51
C LYS A 138 -14.59 16.35 -20.23
N ASP A 139 -14.93 15.11 -20.60
CA ASP A 139 -16.27 14.55 -20.40
C ASP A 139 -16.56 14.34 -18.90
N LEU A 140 -15.53 14.29 -18.06
CA LEU A 140 -15.64 14.09 -16.61
C LEU A 140 -15.75 15.38 -15.80
N LEU A 141 -15.34 16.53 -16.36
CA LEU A 141 -15.34 17.83 -15.68
C LEU A 141 -16.71 18.27 -15.13
N PRO A 142 -17.86 17.96 -15.77
CA PRO A 142 -19.15 18.34 -15.24
C PRO A 142 -19.53 17.62 -13.93
N TYR A 143 -18.99 16.41 -13.73
CA TYR A 143 -19.41 15.48 -12.67
C TYR A 143 -18.62 15.67 -11.37
N THR A 144 -19.22 15.21 -10.27
CA THR A 144 -18.66 15.30 -8.92
C THR A 144 -18.16 13.95 -8.44
N PHE A 145 -16.88 13.89 -8.06
CA PHE A 145 -16.23 12.72 -7.50
C PHE A 145 -16.19 12.80 -5.98
N ALA A 146 -16.51 11.72 -5.30
CA ALA A 146 -16.30 11.58 -3.87
C ALA A 146 -14.92 11.02 -3.56
N HIS A 147 -14.29 11.54 -2.51
CA HIS A 147 -13.07 10.98 -1.92
C HIS A 147 -13.10 11.14 -0.40
N GLY A 148 -12.36 10.29 0.30
CA GLY A 148 -12.14 10.46 1.73
C GLY A 148 -11.37 11.74 2.04
N VAL A 149 -11.68 12.37 3.18
CA VAL A 149 -10.91 13.53 3.66
C VAL A 149 -9.44 13.16 3.85
N GLY A 150 -8.56 14.00 3.31
CA GLY A 150 -7.11 13.83 3.42
C GLY A 150 -6.49 12.80 2.48
N TRP A 151 -7.27 12.17 1.58
CA TRP A 151 -6.72 11.26 0.59
C TRP A 151 -5.96 12.01 -0.51
N ALA A 152 -4.86 11.43 -0.98
CA ALA A 152 -4.04 11.99 -2.07
C ALA A 152 -4.84 12.23 -3.35
N ASP A 153 -5.86 11.40 -3.62
CA ASP A 153 -6.74 11.50 -4.77
C ASP A 153 -7.43 12.86 -4.88
N THR A 154 -7.75 13.49 -3.75
CA THR A 154 -8.39 14.82 -3.74
C THR A 154 -7.52 15.88 -4.44
N ILE A 155 -6.20 15.83 -4.20
CA ILE A 155 -5.23 16.75 -4.80
C ILE A 155 -5.05 16.41 -6.28
N ILE A 156 -4.97 15.12 -6.61
CA ILE A 156 -4.80 14.63 -7.99
C ILE A 156 -6.00 15.04 -8.85
N PHE A 157 -7.22 14.77 -8.41
CA PHE A 157 -8.43 15.05 -9.18
C PHE A 157 -8.61 16.55 -9.39
N ARG A 158 -8.43 17.36 -8.35
CA ARG A 158 -8.47 18.83 -8.44
C ARG A 158 -7.41 19.39 -9.37
N HIS A 159 -6.19 18.83 -9.34
CA HIS A 159 -5.12 19.22 -10.27
C HIS A 159 -5.50 19.01 -11.74
N ASN A 160 -6.31 17.98 -12.02
CA ASN A 160 -6.81 17.67 -13.36
C ASN A 160 -8.16 18.35 -13.68
N GLY A 161 -8.62 19.28 -12.84
CA GLY A 161 -9.84 20.06 -13.05
C GLY A 161 -11.15 19.37 -12.68
N LEU A 162 -11.09 18.18 -12.08
CA LEU A 162 -12.28 17.43 -11.65
C LEU A 162 -12.86 18.02 -10.36
N LYS A 163 -14.19 18.00 -10.24
CA LYS A 163 -14.89 18.43 -9.03
C LYS A 163 -14.80 17.33 -7.98
N VAL A 164 -14.29 17.67 -6.80
CA VAL A 164 -14.12 16.72 -5.70
C VAL A 164 -14.94 17.17 -4.49
N ARG A 165 -15.75 16.25 -3.97
CA ARG A 165 -16.38 16.32 -2.66
C ARG A 165 -15.61 15.41 -1.70
N GLU A 166 -15.03 16.00 -0.66
CA GLU A 166 -14.43 15.23 0.42
C GLU A 166 -15.50 14.81 1.43
N ILE A 167 -15.44 13.56 1.88
CA ILE A 167 -16.42 12.95 2.78
C ILE A 167 -15.67 12.23 3.90
N ASP A 168 -15.99 12.55 5.15
CA ASP A 168 -15.34 11.92 6.32
C ASP A 168 -15.80 10.49 6.56
N ASN A 169 -17.10 10.23 6.36
CA ASN A 169 -17.68 8.90 6.58
C ASN A 169 -17.60 8.07 5.30
N TYR A 170 -16.73 7.07 5.31
CA TYR A 170 -16.48 6.16 4.20
C TYR A 170 -17.75 5.43 3.73
N ASP A 171 -18.50 4.81 4.65
CA ASP A 171 -19.72 4.05 4.32
C ASP A 171 -20.80 4.95 3.70
N ALA A 172 -20.89 6.21 4.17
CA ALA A 172 -21.85 7.18 3.65
C ALA A 172 -21.60 7.53 2.17
N VAL A 173 -20.37 7.37 1.66
CA VAL A 173 -20.04 7.67 0.27
C VAL A 173 -20.84 6.80 -0.70
N PHE A 174 -21.00 5.51 -0.39
CA PHE A 174 -21.78 4.57 -1.22
C PHE A 174 -23.24 4.99 -1.31
N LEU A 175 -23.86 5.39 -0.20
CA LEU A 175 -25.22 5.92 -0.21
C LEU A 175 -25.34 7.25 -0.98
N MET A 176 -24.30 8.08 -0.92
CA MET A 176 -24.28 9.35 -1.66
C MET A 176 -24.17 9.16 -3.17
N VAL A 177 -23.45 8.13 -3.65
CA VAL A 177 -23.38 7.82 -5.08
C VAL A 177 -24.69 7.23 -5.58
N ILE A 178 -25.29 6.29 -4.84
CA ILE A 178 -26.61 5.71 -5.15
C ILE A 178 -27.68 6.81 -5.21
N GLY A 179 -27.68 7.71 -4.22
CA GLY A 179 -28.60 8.83 -4.14
C GLY A 179 -28.34 9.97 -5.14
N GLY A 180 -27.25 9.92 -5.91
CA GLY A 180 -26.86 10.96 -6.87
C GLY A 180 -26.47 12.30 -6.23
N ARG A 181 -26.02 12.29 -4.97
CA ARG A 181 -25.43 13.48 -4.32
C ARG A 181 -23.99 13.72 -4.77
N VAL A 182 -23.35 12.66 -5.22
CA VAL A 182 -22.10 12.64 -5.99
C VAL A 182 -22.32 11.71 -7.18
N ASP A 183 -21.56 11.91 -8.24
CA ASP A 183 -21.73 11.17 -9.48
C ASP A 183 -20.88 9.92 -9.52
N PHE A 184 -19.69 9.97 -8.92
CA PHE A 184 -18.72 8.90 -8.91
C PHE A 184 -18.04 8.73 -7.56
N PHE A 185 -17.71 7.47 -7.23
CA PHE A 185 -16.78 7.14 -6.18
C PHE A 185 -15.73 6.15 -6.71
N CYS A 186 -14.51 6.62 -6.94
CA CYS A 186 -13.47 5.85 -7.62
C CYS A 186 -12.52 5.19 -6.63
N ARG A 187 -12.21 3.92 -6.88
CA ARG A 187 -11.44 3.03 -6.01
C ARG A 187 -10.42 2.25 -6.81
N GLY A 188 -9.38 1.75 -6.13
CA GLY A 188 -8.36 0.93 -6.77
C GLY A 188 -9.00 -0.35 -7.30
N VAL A 189 -8.58 -0.79 -8.48
CA VAL A 189 -9.06 -2.05 -9.08
C VAL A 189 -8.74 -3.27 -8.20
N ASN A 190 -7.79 -3.14 -7.28
CA ASN A 190 -7.47 -4.14 -6.26
C ASN A 190 -8.44 -4.14 -5.07
N GLU A 191 -9.26 -3.11 -4.88
CA GLU A 191 -10.11 -2.90 -3.69
C GLU A 191 -11.59 -3.21 -3.96
N VAL A 192 -12.06 -2.94 -5.18
CA VAL A 192 -13.49 -2.84 -5.50
C VAL A 192 -14.34 -4.08 -5.25
N LEU A 193 -13.76 -5.29 -5.34
CA LEU A 193 -14.51 -6.50 -5.03
C LEU A 193 -14.89 -6.55 -3.54
N GLY A 194 -13.94 -6.29 -2.65
CA GLY A 194 -14.21 -6.32 -1.21
C GLY A 194 -15.25 -5.27 -0.81
N GLU A 195 -15.22 -4.11 -1.45
CA GLU A 195 -16.23 -3.06 -1.24
C GLU A 195 -17.60 -3.48 -1.79
N ALA A 196 -17.65 -4.05 -2.99
CA ALA A 196 -18.89 -4.54 -3.58
C ALA A 196 -19.53 -5.65 -2.74
N GLU A 197 -18.72 -6.54 -2.17
CA GLU A 197 -19.18 -7.61 -1.27
C GLU A 197 -19.67 -7.04 0.07
N GLN A 198 -18.89 -6.15 0.69
CA GLN A 198 -19.25 -5.49 1.95
C GLN A 198 -20.56 -4.71 1.85
N PHE A 199 -20.76 -4.00 0.74
CA PHE A 199 -21.95 -3.18 0.49
C PHE A 199 -22.99 -3.85 -0.41
N SER A 200 -22.93 -5.17 -0.58
CA SER A 200 -23.87 -5.95 -1.40
C SER A 200 -25.34 -5.86 -0.94
N HIS A 201 -25.57 -5.44 0.31
CA HIS A 201 -26.89 -5.19 0.87
C HIS A 201 -27.51 -3.85 0.40
N LEU A 202 -26.75 -2.99 -0.29
CA LEU A 202 -27.23 -1.73 -0.84
C LEU A 202 -27.75 -1.92 -2.27
N ASP A 203 -29.06 -1.77 -2.44
CA ASP A 203 -29.68 -1.81 -3.77
C ASP A 203 -29.13 -0.70 -4.69
N ASN A 204 -28.95 -1.05 -5.96
CA ASN A 204 -28.46 -0.16 -7.03
C ASN A 204 -27.01 0.33 -6.88
N LEU A 205 -26.21 -0.21 -5.95
CA LEU A 205 -24.78 0.00 -6.00
C LEU A 205 -24.21 -0.68 -7.25
N MET A 206 -23.61 0.11 -8.15
CA MET A 206 -23.10 -0.42 -9.41
C MET A 206 -21.74 0.19 -9.75
N LEU A 207 -20.88 -0.65 -10.33
CA LEU A 207 -19.60 -0.24 -10.87
C LEU A 207 -19.79 0.23 -12.32
N ASP A 208 -19.18 1.36 -12.67
CA ASP A 208 -19.01 1.75 -14.07
C ASP A 208 -18.25 0.66 -14.83
N ASP A 209 -18.52 0.49 -16.12
CA ASP A 209 -17.85 -0.47 -17.02
C ASP A 209 -17.26 0.20 -18.27
N GLN A 210 -17.34 1.53 -18.38
CA GLN A 210 -17.00 2.25 -19.59
C GLN A 210 -15.59 2.81 -19.57
N PHE A 211 -15.14 3.32 -18.43
CA PHE A 211 -13.82 3.94 -18.31
C PHE A 211 -13.06 3.47 -17.07
N MET A 212 -11.78 3.80 -17.06
CA MET A 212 -10.93 3.76 -15.88
C MET A 212 -10.00 4.97 -15.87
N LEU A 213 -9.69 5.45 -14.68
CA LEU A 213 -8.72 6.52 -14.48
C LEU A 213 -7.37 5.89 -14.17
N VAL A 214 -6.31 6.38 -14.81
CA VAL A 214 -4.95 5.86 -14.60
C VAL A 214 -4.01 6.99 -14.25
N TYR A 215 -3.36 6.89 -13.09
CA TYR A 215 -2.34 7.83 -12.63
C TYR A 215 -1.37 7.15 -11.65
N PRO A 216 -0.10 7.58 -11.59
CA PRO A 216 0.86 6.98 -10.68
C PRO A 216 0.45 7.27 -9.22
N LEU A 217 0.24 6.23 -8.43
CA LEU A 217 -0.04 6.31 -7.00
C LEU A 217 0.68 5.17 -6.26
N PRO A 218 2.04 5.16 -6.25
CA PRO A 218 2.80 4.10 -5.61
C PRO A 218 2.67 4.18 -4.09
N ARG A 219 2.51 3.02 -3.44
CA ARG A 219 2.72 2.85 -2.00
C ARG A 219 4.08 2.24 -1.71
N PHE A 220 4.65 2.63 -0.58
CA PHE A 220 5.96 2.18 -0.12
C PHE A 220 5.90 1.75 1.34
N PHE A 221 6.85 0.91 1.74
CA PHE A 221 7.15 0.68 3.15
C PHE A 221 8.00 1.82 3.70
N TYR A 222 7.47 2.53 4.67
CA TYR A 222 8.12 3.58 5.45
C TYR A 222 8.61 3.04 6.80
N PHE A 223 9.73 3.59 7.24
CA PHE A 223 10.48 3.22 8.43
C PHE A 223 10.91 4.48 9.18
N ASN A 224 11.25 4.33 10.46
CA ASN A 224 12.12 5.29 11.10
C ASN A 224 13.52 5.24 10.46
N ALA A 225 14.17 6.38 10.27
CA ALA A 225 15.52 6.47 9.68
C ALA A 225 16.59 5.67 10.47
N LYS A 226 16.34 5.37 11.75
CA LYS A 226 17.22 4.53 12.59
C LYS A 226 17.07 3.03 12.33
N SER A 227 15.99 2.58 11.68
CA SER A 227 15.71 1.16 11.42
C SER A 227 16.48 0.60 10.22
N THR A 228 17.78 0.93 10.11
CA THR A 228 18.60 0.68 8.91
C THR A 228 18.75 -0.81 8.57
N LEU A 229 18.91 -1.66 9.59
CA LEU A 229 19.00 -3.12 9.39
C LEU A 229 17.68 -3.69 8.85
N ALA A 230 16.54 -3.26 9.39
CA ALA A 230 15.23 -3.69 8.91
C ALA A 230 14.98 -3.26 7.48
N GLN A 231 15.29 -2.00 7.16
CA GLN A 231 15.18 -1.48 5.80
C GLN A 231 16.00 -2.31 4.80
N ALA A 232 17.29 -2.51 5.08
CA ALA A 232 18.17 -3.27 4.19
C ALA A 232 17.71 -4.73 4.02
N ARG A 233 17.32 -5.38 5.13
CA ARG A 233 16.80 -6.75 5.12
C ARG A 233 15.51 -6.86 4.31
N ILE A 234 14.54 -5.99 4.54
CA ILE A 234 13.25 -6.02 3.85
C ILE A 234 13.42 -5.69 2.37
N GLU A 235 14.25 -4.69 2.03
CA GLU A 235 14.53 -4.35 0.63
C GLU A 235 15.19 -5.51 -0.13
N ALA A 236 16.18 -6.18 0.47
CA ALA A 236 16.79 -7.37 -0.13
C ALA A 236 15.77 -8.49 -0.32
N GLY A 237 14.88 -8.69 0.66
CA GLY A 237 13.79 -9.65 0.60
C GLY A 237 12.79 -9.38 -0.52
N LEU A 238 12.34 -8.12 -0.64
CA LEU A 238 11.44 -7.67 -1.72
C LEU A 238 12.07 -7.91 -3.10
N LYS A 239 13.33 -7.53 -3.27
CA LYS A 239 14.07 -7.74 -4.53
C LYS A 239 14.19 -9.21 -4.90
N ARG A 240 14.50 -10.09 -3.93
CA ARG A 240 14.56 -11.55 -4.15
C ARG A 240 13.19 -12.13 -4.50
N ALA A 241 12.17 -11.78 -3.73
CA ALA A 241 10.81 -12.24 -3.95
C ALA A 241 10.28 -11.82 -5.33
N PHE A 242 10.62 -10.60 -5.77
CA PHE A 242 10.29 -10.12 -7.11
C PHE A 242 11.08 -10.87 -8.19
N SER A 243 12.38 -11.10 -7.99
CA SER A 243 13.23 -11.78 -8.96
C SER A 243 12.88 -13.25 -9.17
N ASP A 244 12.37 -13.94 -8.14
CA ASP A 244 12.01 -15.37 -8.21
C ASP A 244 10.52 -15.63 -8.44
N GLY A 245 9.72 -14.58 -8.63
CA GLY A 245 8.29 -14.68 -8.96
C GLY A 245 7.37 -14.84 -7.74
N SER A 246 7.89 -15.06 -6.53
CA SER A 246 7.06 -15.30 -5.35
C SER A 246 6.26 -14.08 -4.90
N LEU A 247 6.77 -12.87 -5.11
CA LEU A 247 6.02 -11.63 -4.85
C LEU A 247 4.80 -11.56 -5.78
N GLN A 248 4.98 -11.87 -7.06
CA GLN A 248 3.94 -11.84 -8.08
C GLN A 248 2.88 -12.90 -7.78
N SER A 249 3.27 -14.10 -7.33
CA SER A 249 2.33 -15.14 -6.88
C SER A 249 1.50 -14.66 -5.68
N LEU A 250 2.15 -14.05 -4.67
CA LEU A 250 1.46 -13.50 -3.51
C LEU A 250 0.50 -12.37 -3.92
N TRP A 251 0.97 -11.43 -4.74
CA TRP A 251 0.16 -10.32 -5.24
C TRP A 251 -1.09 -10.82 -5.98
N LYS A 252 -0.94 -11.84 -6.85
CA LYS A 252 -2.06 -12.44 -7.58
C LYS A 252 -3.07 -13.10 -6.64
N SER A 253 -2.61 -13.76 -5.58
CA SER A 253 -3.53 -14.41 -4.63
C SER A 253 -4.42 -13.42 -3.87
N TYR A 254 -3.99 -12.17 -3.70
CA TYR A 254 -4.78 -11.14 -3.05
C TYR A 254 -5.65 -10.33 -4.03
N TYR A 255 -5.15 -10.05 -5.23
CA TYR A 255 -5.77 -9.03 -6.08
C TYR A 255 -6.46 -9.57 -7.34
N GLN A 256 -6.13 -10.78 -7.81
CA GLN A 256 -6.67 -11.31 -9.07
C GLN A 256 -8.20 -11.31 -9.10
N ALA A 257 -8.86 -11.74 -8.01
CA ALA A 257 -10.32 -11.78 -7.94
C ALA A 257 -10.95 -10.38 -8.12
N SER A 258 -10.34 -9.34 -7.52
CA SER A 258 -10.81 -7.97 -7.66
C SER A 258 -10.59 -7.42 -9.07
N LEU A 259 -9.48 -7.78 -9.72
CA LEU A 259 -9.22 -7.43 -11.11
C LEU A 259 -10.21 -8.09 -12.08
N ASP A 260 -10.52 -9.36 -11.85
CA ASP A 260 -11.50 -10.11 -12.66
C ASP A 260 -12.90 -9.48 -12.52
N TYR A 261 -13.27 -9.09 -11.30
CA TYR A 261 -14.51 -8.35 -11.02
C TYR A 261 -14.53 -6.97 -11.70
N ALA A 262 -13.40 -6.26 -11.65
CA ALA A 262 -13.28 -4.92 -12.24
C ALA A 262 -13.35 -4.93 -13.77
N LYS A 263 -13.10 -6.06 -14.45
CA LYS A 263 -13.19 -6.20 -15.92
C LYS A 263 -12.44 -5.08 -16.66
N LEU A 264 -11.12 -5.04 -16.51
CA LEU A 264 -10.30 -3.94 -17.03
C LEU A 264 -10.32 -3.85 -18.57
N LYS A 265 -10.43 -5.00 -19.26
CA LYS A 265 -10.47 -5.06 -20.72
C LYS A 265 -11.70 -4.35 -21.27
N GLY A 266 -11.50 -3.50 -22.26
CA GLY A 266 -12.55 -2.78 -22.98
C GLY A 266 -12.93 -1.43 -22.39
N ARG A 267 -12.44 -1.10 -21.18
CA ARG A 267 -12.60 0.23 -20.60
C ARG A 267 -11.77 1.27 -21.35
N ARG A 268 -12.33 2.46 -21.53
CA ARG A 268 -11.61 3.67 -21.99
C ARG A 268 -10.65 4.12 -20.89
N ILE A 269 -9.41 4.38 -21.26
CA ILE A 269 -8.41 4.87 -20.31
C ILE A 269 -8.39 6.39 -20.35
N VAL A 270 -8.57 7.00 -19.18
CA VAL A 270 -8.42 8.45 -18.97
C VAL A 270 -7.25 8.67 -18.03
N HIS A 271 -6.16 9.21 -18.56
CA HIS A 271 -4.97 9.49 -17.77
C HIS A 271 -5.14 10.76 -16.94
N LEU A 272 -4.75 10.70 -15.66
CA LEU A 272 -4.61 11.87 -14.80
C LEU A 272 -3.13 12.11 -14.49
N GLN A 273 -2.77 13.38 -14.29
CA GLN A 273 -1.45 13.75 -13.78
C GLN A 273 -1.47 13.74 -12.26
N ASN A 274 -0.54 13.03 -11.62
CA ASN A 274 -0.32 13.14 -10.18
C ASN A 274 0.82 14.13 -9.87
N PRO A 275 0.53 15.33 -9.35
CA PRO A 275 1.57 16.30 -9.01
C PRO A 275 2.42 15.91 -7.80
N LEU A 276 1.98 14.95 -6.99
CA LEU A 276 2.61 14.55 -5.72
C LEU A 276 3.85 13.67 -5.90
N VAL A 277 4.06 13.09 -7.09
CA VAL A 277 5.15 12.15 -7.38
C VAL A 277 6.14 12.70 -8.40
N ARG A 278 6.14 14.02 -8.64
CA ARG A 278 7.02 14.64 -9.65
C ARG A 278 8.51 14.55 -9.32
N ASP A 279 8.84 14.43 -8.03
CA ASP A 279 10.21 14.26 -7.54
C ASP A 279 10.58 12.80 -7.25
N LEU A 280 9.68 11.86 -7.57
CA LEU A 280 9.88 10.44 -7.34
C LEU A 280 10.32 9.75 -8.63
N GLU A 281 11.53 9.20 -8.62
CA GLU A 281 11.99 8.27 -9.65
C GLU A 281 11.52 6.86 -9.30
N VAL A 282 10.50 6.38 -10.00
CA VAL A 282 9.98 5.00 -9.85
C VAL A 282 10.64 4.07 -10.86
N PRO A 283 11.11 2.87 -10.47
CA PRO A 283 11.66 1.91 -11.42
C PRO A 283 10.61 1.47 -12.48
N PRO A 284 10.96 1.39 -13.79
CA PRO A 284 10.00 1.16 -14.87
C PRO A 284 9.26 -0.19 -14.82
N ALA A 285 9.89 -1.25 -14.31
CA ALA A 285 9.40 -2.63 -14.41
C ALA A 285 8.35 -3.01 -13.34
N MET A 286 7.65 -2.05 -12.74
CA MET A 286 6.75 -2.29 -11.61
C MET A 286 5.29 -1.96 -11.91
N ASP A 287 4.88 -2.07 -13.18
CA ASP A 287 3.47 -2.03 -13.58
C ASP A 287 2.87 -3.44 -13.61
N PHE A 288 1.86 -3.70 -12.77
CA PHE A 288 1.20 -5.00 -12.68
C PHE A 288 0.56 -5.44 -14.01
N MET A 289 0.25 -4.53 -14.93
CA MET A 289 -0.31 -4.91 -16.23
C MET A 289 0.64 -5.86 -16.98
N GLU A 290 1.95 -5.66 -16.84
CA GLU A 290 2.96 -6.57 -17.41
C GLU A 290 2.88 -7.99 -16.80
N LEU A 291 2.40 -8.13 -15.56
CA LEU A 291 2.19 -9.44 -14.90
C LEU A 291 0.98 -10.21 -15.44
N LEU A 292 0.07 -9.51 -16.12
CA LEU A 292 -1.14 -10.07 -16.72
C LEU A 292 -0.93 -10.44 -18.20
N ASP A 293 0.31 -10.38 -18.69
CA ASP A 293 0.65 -10.46 -20.13
C ASP A 293 -0.03 -9.35 -20.96
N GLU A 294 -0.37 -8.22 -20.32
CA GLU A 294 -0.96 -7.04 -20.95
C GLU A 294 0.08 -5.92 -21.03
N LYS A 295 0.09 -5.14 -22.12
CA LYS A 295 0.96 -3.96 -22.18
C LYS A 295 0.41 -2.89 -21.25
N ALA A 296 1.25 -2.41 -20.33
CA ALA A 296 0.98 -1.22 -19.54
C ALA A 296 0.54 -0.06 -20.46
N PRO A 297 -0.58 0.64 -20.16
CA PRO A 297 -0.97 1.84 -20.87
C PRO A 297 0.14 2.89 -20.73
N GLN A 298 0.62 3.45 -21.83
CA GLN A 298 1.68 4.45 -21.77
C GLN A 298 1.19 5.70 -21.03
N ILE A 299 1.72 5.91 -19.82
CA ILE A 299 1.57 7.18 -19.10
C ILE A 299 2.36 8.22 -19.88
N GLN A 300 1.68 9.15 -20.54
CA GLN A 300 2.37 10.23 -21.24
C GLN A 300 3.21 11.01 -20.23
N PRO A 301 4.52 11.22 -20.50
CA PRO A 301 5.38 11.94 -19.59
C PRO A 301 4.85 13.36 -19.36
N SER A 302 4.91 13.78 -18.09
CA SER A 302 4.56 15.14 -17.66
C SER A 302 5.26 16.15 -18.59
N PRO A 303 4.54 17.12 -19.18
CA PRO A 303 5.19 18.25 -19.82
C PRO A 303 6.04 18.91 -18.75
N SER A 304 7.37 18.84 -18.92
CA SER A 304 8.32 19.46 -18.01
C SER A 304 7.86 20.88 -17.71
N SER A 305 7.71 21.23 -16.42
CA SER A 305 7.68 22.62 -16.02
C SER A 305 9.03 23.23 -16.38
N LYS A 306 9.16 23.72 -17.61
CA LYS A 306 10.18 24.70 -17.95
C LYS A 306 9.89 25.89 -17.04
N ALA A 307 10.70 26.00 -16.00
CA ALA A 307 10.75 27.14 -15.11
C ALA A 307 10.84 28.42 -15.95
N LYS A 308 9.93 29.35 -15.66
CA LYS A 308 10.17 30.78 -15.76
C LYS A 308 10.21 31.31 -14.34
#